data_AF-A0A9Q0Y5J5-F1
#
_entry.id   AF-A0A9Q0Y5J5-F1
#
_cell.length_a   1.000
_cell.length_b   1.000
_cell.length_c   1.000
_cell.angle_alpha   90.00
_cell.angle_beta   90.00
_cell.angle_gamma   90.00
#
_symmetry.space_group_name_H-M   'P 1'
#
loop_
_entity.id
_entity.type
_entity.pdbx_description
1 polymer ?
#
loop_
_entity_poly.entity_id
_entity_poly.type
_entity_poly.pdbx_seq_one_letter_code
_entity_poly.pdbx_strand_id
1 'polypeptide(L)'
;MDSGNKRKKSWREEKERLLKMTLEERRKEYVRDYVPLKDIPTWMEEMRSKTQSDEENPEESLPVQRSLSEKVSLYRGDITVLEVDAIVNA
;
A
#
# COMPACT_ATOMS: atom_id res chain seq x y z
N MET A 1 21.93 -29.70 -19.12
CA MET A 1 22.56 -28.36 -19.15
C MET A 1 21.70 -27.39 -18.35
N ASP A 2 22.35 -26.69 -17.41
CA ASP A 2 21.80 -25.91 -16.30
C ASP A 2 20.98 -24.69 -16.75
N SER A 3 19.67 -24.86 -16.86
CA SER A 3 18.71 -23.78 -17.17
C SER A 3 18.23 -23.03 -15.92
N GLY A 4 18.51 -23.56 -14.72
CA GLY A 4 18.08 -23.00 -13.45
C GLY A 4 18.92 -21.81 -12.98
N ASN A 5 20.24 -21.85 -13.21
CA ASN A 5 21.13 -20.77 -12.77
C ASN A 5 20.99 -19.46 -13.55
N LYS A 6 20.61 -19.49 -14.83
CA LYS A 6 20.40 -18.27 -15.64
C LYS A 6 19.22 -17.45 -15.12
N ARG A 7 18.09 -18.10 -14.80
CA ARG A 7 16.92 -17.44 -14.19
C ARG A 7 17.24 -16.89 -12.79
N LYS A 8 18.05 -17.62 -12.01
CA LYS A 8 18.52 -17.18 -10.68
C LYS A 8 19.38 -15.93 -10.73
N LYS A 9 20.18 -15.75 -11.79
CA LYS A 9 20.98 -14.55 -11.98
C LYS A 9 20.10 -13.36 -12.40
N SER A 10 19.16 -13.61 -13.32
CA SER A 10 18.24 -12.61 -13.84
C SER A 10 17.32 -11.96 -12.80
N TRP A 11 16.71 -12.71 -11.86
CA TRP A 11 15.82 -12.08 -10.86
C TRP A 11 16.59 -11.23 -9.84
N ARG A 12 17.85 -11.58 -9.54
CA ARG A 12 18.68 -10.81 -8.58
C ARG A 12 19.09 -9.48 -9.18
N GLU A 13 19.54 -9.49 -10.44
CA GLU A 13 19.90 -8.29 -11.19
C GLU A 13 18.68 -7.36 -11.34
N GLU A 14 17.52 -7.92 -11.71
CA GLU A 14 16.30 -7.13 -11.86
C GLU A 14 15.78 -6.58 -10.51
N LYS A 15 15.86 -7.39 -9.43
CA LYS A 15 15.55 -6.91 -8.08
C LYS A 15 16.45 -5.75 -7.66
N GLU A 16 17.75 -5.85 -7.90
CA GLU A 16 18.71 -4.79 -7.56
C GLU A 16 18.48 -3.53 -8.38
N ARG A 17 18.18 -3.67 -9.68
CA ARG A 17 17.81 -2.56 -10.56
C ARG A 17 16.59 -1.82 -10.00
N LEU A 18 15.52 -2.55 -9.73
CA LEU A 18 14.25 -2.01 -9.24
C LEU A 18 14.37 -1.36 -7.85
N LEU A 19 15.26 -1.85 -6.98
CA LEU A 19 15.52 -1.26 -5.66
C LEU A 19 16.31 0.05 -5.71
N LYS A 20 17.10 0.28 -6.78
CA LYS A 20 17.90 1.50 -6.95
C LYS A 20 17.15 2.62 -7.66
N MET A 21 16.05 2.32 -8.33
CA MET A 21 15.23 3.32 -9.02
C MET A 21 14.42 4.16 -8.05
N THR A 22 14.19 5.42 -8.39
CA THR A 22 13.24 6.26 -7.64
C THR A 22 11.79 5.87 -7.94
N LEU A 23 10.86 6.32 -7.10
CA LEU A 23 9.43 6.04 -7.31
C LEU A 23 8.93 6.59 -8.66
N GLU A 24 9.41 7.75 -9.07
CA GLU A 24 9.07 8.40 -10.35
C GLU A 24 9.58 7.61 -11.55
N GLU A 25 10.77 7.03 -11.45
CA GLU A 25 11.32 6.16 -12.48
C GLU A 25 10.54 4.85 -12.57
N ARG A 26 10.21 4.26 -11.42
CA ARG A 26 9.40 3.03 -11.35
C ARG A 26 8.03 3.21 -11.99
N ARG A 27 7.37 4.36 -11.77
CA ARG A 27 6.06 4.68 -12.37
C ARG A 27 6.06 4.69 -13.89
N LYS A 28 7.19 4.99 -14.55
CA LYS A 28 7.30 4.94 -16.02
C LYS A 28 7.24 3.52 -16.57
N GLU A 29 7.55 2.52 -15.75
CA GLU A 29 7.57 1.11 -16.12
C GLU A 29 6.31 0.36 -15.67
N TYR A 30 5.35 1.04 -15.01
CA TYR A 30 4.10 0.40 -14.61
C TYR A 30 3.25 0.06 -15.84
N VAL A 31 2.85 -1.21 -15.92
CA VAL A 31 2.00 -1.72 -17.00
C VAL A 31 0.52 -1.39 -16.75
N ARG A 32 0.15 -1.10 -15.51
CA ARG A 32 -1.22 -0.85 -15.04
C ARG A 32 -1.29 0.43 -14.23
N ASP A 33 -2.50 0.91 -14.03
CA ASP A 33 -2.79 1.98 -13.09
C ASP A 33 -2.38 1.59 -11.66
N TYR A 34 -2.09 2.59 -10.84
CA TYR A 34 -1.63 2.43 -9.47
C TYR A 34 -2.40 3.34 -8.52
N VAL A 35 -2.52 2.91 -7.28
CA VAL A 35 -3.11 3.69 -6.18
C VAL A 35 -1.98 4.03 -5.20
N PRO A 36 -1.55 5.31 -5.12
CA PRO A 36 -0.49 5.71 -4.21
C PRO A 36 -0.99 5.66 -2.76
N LEU A 37 -0.09 5.34 -1.82
CA LEU A 37 -0.42 5.27 -0.38
C LEU A 37 -1.15 6.51 0.14
N LYS A 38 -0.80 7.69 -0.35
CA LYS A 38 -1.41 8.98 0.02
C LYS A 38 -2.90 9.11 -0.35
N ASP A 39 -3.37 8.34 -1.32
CA ASP A 39 -4.77 8.34 -1.76
C ASP A 39 -5.62 7.32 -0.97
N ILE A 40 -4.99 6.52 -0.11
CA ILE A 40 -5.68 5.57 0.77
C ILE A 40 -5.98 6.29 2.09
N PRO A 41 -7.27 6.54 2.42
CA PRO A 41 -7.62 7.20 3.67
C PRO A 41 -7.24 6.33 4.85
N THR A 42 -6.78 6.96 5.92
CA THR A 42 -6.60 6.32 7.22
C THR A 42 -7.95 6.00 7.84
N TRP A 43 -7.97 5.04 8.76
CA TRP A 43 -9.17 4.71 9.53
C TRP A 43 -9.72 5.92 10.29
N MET A 44 -8.84 6.80 10.78
CA MET A 44 -9.25 8.06 11.41
C MET A 44 -10.01 8.98 10.44
N GLU A 45 -9.51 9.14 9.21
CA GLU A 45 -10.14 9.98 8.19
C GLU A 45 -11.47 9.39 7.71
N GLU A 46 -11.53 8.06 7.55
CA GLU A 46 -12.75 7.35 7.17
C GLU A 46 -13.83 7.49 8.24
N MET A 47 -13.46 7.37 9.52
CA MET A 47 -14.38 7.57 10.64
C MET A 47 -14.87 9.02 10.73
N ARG A 48 -13.98 10.00 10.58
CA ARG A 48 -14.38 11.43 10.60
C ARG A 48 -15.36 11.77 9.48
N SER A 49 -15.17 11.19 8.29
CA SER A 49 -16.06 11.39 7.15
C SER A 49 -17.44 10.77 7.38
N LYS A 50 -17.50 9.61 8.07
CA LYS A 50 -18.77 8.95 8.44
C LYS A 50 -19.51 9.65 9.58
N THR A 51 -18.80 10.17 10.59
CA THR A 51 -19.43 10.95 11.68
C THR A 51 -20.07 12.26 11.23
N GLN A 52 -19.69 12.81 10.07
CA GLN A 52 -20.39 13.95 9.46
C GLN A 52 -21.70 13.55 8.75
N SER A 53 -21.95 12.25 8.51
CA SER A 53 -23.11 11.75 7.78
C SER A 53 -24.09 10.93 8.63
N ASP A 54 -23.66 10.37 9.77
CA ASP A 54 -24.54 9.67 10.72
C ASP A 54 -24.44 10.28 12.13
N GLU A 55 -25.60 10.63 12.69
CA GLU A 55 -25.83 11.21 14.02
C GLU A 55 -25.64 10.19 15.16
N GLU A 56 -24.72 9.24 15.04
CA GLU A 56 -24.46 8.22 16.05
C GLU A 56 -22.97 8.18 16.37
N ASN A 57 -22.59 8.91 17.43
CA ASN A 57 -21.26 8.92 18.02
C ASN A 57 -21.05 7.64 18.86
N PRO A 58 -20.21 6.67 18.45
CA PRO A 58 -19.70 5.71 19.40
C PRO A 58 -18.46 6.34 20.03
N GLU A 59 -18.68 6.87 21.22
CA GLU A 59 -17.73 7.01 22.33
C GLU A 59 -16.26 7.28 21.97
N GLU A 60 -15.80 8.45 22.40
CA GLU A 60 -14.42 8.91 22.41
C GLU A 60 -13.42 7.79 22.77
N SER A 61 -12.95 7.11 21.74
CA SER A 61 -11.98 6.05 21.84
C SER A 61 -10.65 6.70 22.26
N LEU A 62 -10.13 6.27 23.41
CA LEU A 62 -8.98 6.77 24.18
C LEU A 62 -7.83 7.34 23.30
N PRO A 63 -7.00 8.28 23.79
CA PRO A 63 -5.87 8.84 23.02
C PRO A 63 -4.90 7.79 22.44
N VAL A 64 -4.83 6.58 23.02
CA VAL A 64 -4.10 5.43 22.48
C VAL A 64 -4.69 4.91 21.16
N GLN A 65 -6.02 4.87 21.02
CA GLN A 65 -6.69 4.43 19.79
C GLN A 65 -6.52 5.43 18.64
N ARG A 66 -6.44 6.73 18.94
CA ARG A 66 -6.10 7.75 17.93
C ARG A 66 -4.78 7.44 17.22
N SER A 67 -3.74 7.06 17.99
CA SER A 67 -2.41 6.78 17.44
C SER A 67 -2.33 5.57 16.49
N LEU A 68 -3.22 4.60 16.65
CA LEU A 68 -3.31 3.44 15.76
C LEU A 68 -4.21 3.71 14.56
N SER A 69 -5.29 4.47 14.75
CA SER A 69 -6.23 4.82 13.67
C SER A 69 -5.62 5.66 12.55
N GLU A 70 -4.52 6.36 12.79
CA GLU A 70 -3.73 7.08 11.77
C GLU A 70 -2.79 6.15 10.98
N LYS A 71 -2.53 4.93 11.47
CA LYS A 71 -1.55 3.99 10.91
C LYS A 71 -2.17 2.79 10.22
N VAL A 72 -3.49 2.67 10.28
CA VAL A 72 -4.25 1.58 9.66
C VAL A 72 -5.30 2.15 8.73
N SER A 73 -5.57 1.42 7.65
CA SER A 73 -6.57 1.75 6.65
C SER A 73 -7.33 0.49 6.27
N LEU A 74 -8.62 0.65 5.94
CA LEU A 74 -9.40 -0.41 5.33
C LEU A 74 -9.54 -0.11 3.83
N TYR A 75 -8.94 -0.95 2.98
CA TYR A 75 -9.01 -0.82 1.53
C TYR A 75 -9.78 -1.98 0.92
N ARG A 76 -10.77 -1.67 0.07
CA ARG A 76 -11.53 -2.65 -0.71
C ARG A 76 -11.22 -2.47 -2.19
N GLY A 77 -10.42 -3.36 -2.75
CA GLY A 77 -10.04 -3.32 -4.16
C GLY A 77 -9.04 -4.40 -4.53
N ASP A 78 -8.45 -4.28 -5.72
CA ASP A 78 -7.35 -5.14 -6.17
C ASP A 78 -6.08 -4.80 -5.38
N ILE A 79 -5.48 -5.77 -4.69
CA ILE A 79 -4.26 -5.53 -3.91
C ILE A 79 -3.03 -5.28 -4.80
N THR A 80 -3.08 -5.69 -6.08
CA THR A 80 -1.95 -5.59 -7.01
C THR A 80 -1.71 -4.18 -7.56
N VAL A 81 -2.66 -3.26 -7.38
CA VAL A 81 -2.55 -1.85 -7.82
C VAL A 81 -2.01 -0.93 -6.72
N LEU A 82 -1.84 -1.44 -5.49
CA LEU A 82 -1.35 -0.63 -4.36
C LEU A 82 0.14 -0.30 -4.53
N GLU A 83 0.47 1.00 -4.63
CA GLU A 83 1.86 1.48 -4.62
C GLU A 83 2.31 1.63 -3.17
N VAL A 84 2.66 0.49 -2.57
CA VAL A 84 3.16 0.33 -1.19
C VAL A 84 4.44 -0.50 -1.18
N ASP A 85 5.21 -0.42 -0.10
CA ASP A 85 6.52 -1.09 0.00
C ASP A 85 6.43 -2.62 -0.05
N ALA A 86 5.35 -3.19 0.49
CA ALA A 86 5.12 -4.62 0.49
C ALA A 86 3.62 -4.94 0.45
N ILE A 87 3.28 -5.99 -0.30
CA ILE A 87 1.98 -6.66 -0.27
C ILE A 87 2.18 -8.11 0.16
N VAL A 88 1.19 -8.68 0.84
CA VAL A 88 1.22 -10.07 1.29
C VAL A 88 0.47 -10.94 0.30
N ASN A 89 1.03 -12.09 -0.06
CA ASN A 89 0.35 -13.13 -0.83
C ASN A 89 -0.17 -14.21 0.13
N ALA A 90 -1.41 -14.66 -0.06
CA ALA A 90 -2.02 -15.76 0.70
C ALA A 90 -1.63 -17.13 0.13
#